data_AF-A0A9D2UDA2-F1
#
_entry.id   AF-A0A9D2UDA2-F1
#
_cell.length_a   1.000
_cell.length_b   1.000
_cell.length_c   1.000
_cell.angle_alpha   90.00
_cell.angle_beta   90.00
_cell.angle_gamma   90.00
#
_symmetry.space_group_name_H-M   'P 1'
#
loop_
_entity.id
_entity.type
_entity.pdbx_description
1 polymer ?
#
loop_
_entity_poly.entity_id
_entity_poly.type
_entity_poly.pdbx_seq_one_letter_code
_entity_poly.pdbx_strand_id
1 'polypeptide(L)'
;MLDFDTPSSLPYELPDFAKVEVNGLVPAFFTAVDDHAAEIAAIAANPEEPTWENTLEALEASGRMLDRVLAVIFNYAGTMATPEIRDVEEAVSPPLAKHFSELYLNEALWERIKRVDERTQIEEGSEEAALMAYWRRKFRRGGAELAPEQRDELKQIDERLAELSTRFGRVLQEQTEASAVLITEESELAGLGEATREVLATDAKEAGEEGWLIRIGLPSVQPILESLENPEVRRRVYEASLQRAGTANDETLKEIARLRARRAKLLGYASHADFVAEEETAGSVEAVKGLL
;
A
#
# COMPACT_ATOMS: atom_id res chain seq x y z
N MET A 1 8.97 -22.36 -16.36
CA MET A 1 7.88 -21.53 -15.81
C MET A 1 7.15 -22.28 -14.70
N LEU A 2 7.09 -21.69 -13.52
CA LEU A 2 6.31 -22.18 -12.38
C LEU A 2 4.82 -22.24 -12.74
N ASP A 3 4.17 -23.37 -12.46
CA ASP A 3 2.72 -23.48 -12.52
C ASP A 3 2.13 -22.92 -11.22
N PHE A 4 1.27 -21.93 -11.35
CA PHE A 4 0.60 -21.29 -10.22
C PHE A 4 -0.80 -21.83 -9.97
N ASP A 5 -1.33 -22.72 -10.81
CA ASP A 5 -2.65 -23.35 -10.62
C ASP A 5 -2.59 -24.46 -9.55
N THR A 6 -1.47 -25.16 -9.47
CA THR A 6 -1.24 -26.22 -8.48
C THR A 6 -0.32 -25.77 -7.34
N PRO A 7 -0.58 -26.17 -6.08
CA PRO A 7 0.34 -25.94 -4.98
C PRO A 7 1.71 -26.57 -5.24
N SER A 8 2.77 -25.94 -4.74
CA SER A 8 4.12 -26.47 -4.86
C SER A 8 4.26 -27.81 -4.13
N SER A 9 5.02 -28.74 -4.71
CA SER A 9 5.34 -30.01 -4.08
C SER A 9 6.51 -29.94 -3.09
N LEU A 10 7.13 -28.77 -2.94
CA LEU A 10 8.16 -28.53 -1.93
C LEU A 10 7.56 -28.53 -0.50
N PRO A 11 8.36 -28.79 0.55
CA PRO A 11 7.86 -28.77 1.92
C PRO A 11 7.09 -27.48 2.24
N TYR A 12 5.93 -27.64 2.87
CA TYR A 12 5.03 -26.53 3.23
C TYR A 12 4.52 -25.72 2.03
N GLU A 13 4.48 -26.34 0.84
CA GLU A 13 4.05 -25.69 -0.40
C GLU A 13 4.91 -24.46 -0.78
N LEU A 14 6.18 -24.44 -0.34
CA LEU A 14 7.12 -23.37 -0.64
C LEU A 14 7.19 -23.13 -2.16
N PRO A 15 6.99 -21.90 -2.66
CA PRO A 15 7.16 -21.60 -4.08
C PRO A 15 8.53 -22.07 -4.57
N ASP A 16 8.55 -22.81 -5.68
CA ASP A 16 9.81 -23.27 -6.30
C ASP A 16 10.45 -22.09 -7.04
N PHE A 17 11.11 -21.21 -6.28
CA PHE A 17 11.75 -19.99 -6.79
C PHE A 17 12.77 -20.27 -7.91
N ALA A 18 13.37 -21.46 -7.93
CA ALA A 18 14.29 -21.87 -9.00
C ALA A 18 13.60 -22.02 -10.37
N LYS A 19 12.27 -22.15 -10.40
CA LYS A 19 11.46 -22.26 -11.63
C LYS A 19 10.68 -20.99 -11.97
N VAL A 20 10.77 -19.95 -11.13
CA VAL A 20 10.11 -18.67 -11.38
C VAL A 20 10.87 -17.92 -12.48
N GLU A 21 10.14 -17.56 -13.53
CA GLU A 21 10.64 -16.71 -14.60
C GLU A 21 9.91 -15.37 -14.54
N VAL A 22 10.65 -14.27 -14.38
CA VAL A 22 10.08 -12.92 -14.17
C VAL A 22 9.09 -12.53 -15.29
N ASN A 23 9.45 -12.83 -16.54
CA ASN A 23 8.62 -12.55 -17.71
C ASN A 23 7.28 -13.32 -17.72
N GLY A 24 7.18 -14.40 -16.93
CA GLY A 24 5.95 -15.19 -16.78
C GLY A 24 5.01 -14.66 -15.69
N LEU A 25 5.46 -13.73 -14.83
CA LEU A 25 4.66 -13.27 -13.69
C LEU A 25 3.45 -12.42 -14.11
N VAL A 26 3.62 -11.49 -15.03
CA VAL A 26 2.51 -10.63 -15.51
C VAL A 26 1.43 -11.45 -16.22
N PRO A 27 1.75 -12.36 -17.17
CA PRO A 27 0.74 -13.24 -17.75
C PRO A 27 0.04 -14.12 -16.71
N ALA A 28 0.79 -14.73 -15.78
CA ALA A 28 0.22 -15.56 -14.73
C ALA A 28 -0.73 -14.78 -13.81
N PHE A 29 -0.39 -13.53 -13.49
CA PHE A 29 -1.25 -12.62 -12.72
C PHE A 29 -2.59 -12.37 -13.43
N PHE A 30 -2.58 -12.05 -14.71
CA PHE A 30 -3.83 -11.78 -15.44
C PHE A 30 -4.71 -13.03 -15.55
N THR A 31 -4.12 -14.21 -15.80
CA THR A 31 -4.87 -15.48 -15.71
C THR A 31 -5.48 -15.68 -14.33
N ALA A 32 -4.72 -15.44 -13.27
CA ALA A 32 -5.19 -15.64 -11.90
C ALA A 32 -6.30 -14.66 -11.49
N VAL A 33 -6.25 -13.43 -12.00
CA VAL A 33 -7.32 -12.43 -11.83
C VAL A 33 -8.61 -12.88 -12.54
N ASP A 34 -8.50 -13.34 -13.79
CA ASP A 34 -9.65 -13.83 -14.55
C ASP A 34 -10.29 -15.06 -13.88
N ASP A 35 -9.48 -16.00 -13.39
CA ASP A 35 -9.96 -17.19 -12.67
C ASP A 35 -10.65 -16.81 -11.36
N HIS A 36 -10.04 -15.94 -10.55
CA HIS A 36 -10.67 -15.45 -9.32
C HIS A 36 -11.97 -14.69 -9.62
N ALA A 37 -12.01 -13.86 -10.65
CA ALA A 37 -13.24 -13.17 -11.06
C ALA A 37 -14.34 -14.16 -11.45
N ALA A 38 -14.00 -15.26 -12.13
CA ALA A 38 -14.95 -16.32 -12.47
C ALA A 38 -15.46 -17.08 -11.24
N GLU A 39 -14.60 -17.38 -10.27
CA GLU A 39 -14.99 -17.99 -8.98
C GLU A 39 -15.96 -17.08 -8.21
N ILE A 40 -15.64 -15.79 -8.10
CA ILE A 40 -16.51 -14.79 -7.46
C ILE A 40 -17.86 -14.69 -8.18
N ALA A 41 -17.86 -14.68 -9.52
CA ALA A 41 -19.08 -14.66 -10.30
C ALA A 41 -19.94 -15.92 -10.07
N ALA A 42 -19.32 -17.10 -9.95
CA ALA A 42 -20.02 -18.34 -9.65
C ALA A 42 -20.68 -18.31 -8.27
N ILE A 43 -19.99 -17.77 -7.25
CA ILE A 43 -20.56 -17.60 -5.90
C ILE A 43 -21.73 -16.61 -5.94
N ALA A 44 -21.53 -15.44 -6.55
CA ALA A 44 -22.54 -14.39 -6.64
C ALA A 44 -23.81 -14.84 -7.39
N ALA A 45 -23.65 -15.66 -8.43
CA ALA A 45 -24.73 -16.15 -9.28
C ALA A 45 -25.29 -17.52 -8.86
N ASN A 46 -24.83 -18.11 -7.75
CA ASN A 46 -25.32 -19.42 -7.31
C ASN A 46 -26.84 -19.37 -7.06
N PRO A 47 -27.66 -20.19 -7.76
CA PRO A 47 -29.12 -20.14 -7.64
C PRO A 47 -29.64 -20.71 -6.33
N GLU A 48 -28.83 -21.45 -5.57
CA GLU A 48 -29.19 -21.96 -4.26
C GLU A 48 -29.26 -20.83 -3.23
N GLU A 49 -30.15 -21.01 -2.24
CA GLU A 49 -30.27 -20.13 -1.09
C GLU A 49 -28.89 -19.92 -0.43
N PRO A 50 -28.49 -18.68 -0.07
CA PRO A 50 -27.19 -18.42 0.53
C PRO A 50 -27.01 -19.17 1.86
N THR A 51 -25.92 -19.93 1.96
CA THR A 51 -25.45 -20.60 3.18
C THR A 51 -24.03 -20.15 3.50
N TRP A 52 -23.55 -20.51 4.70
CA TRP A 52 -22.17 -20.27 5.10
C TRP A 52 -21.18 -20.88 4.12
N GLU A 53 -21.39 -22.14 3.74
CA GLU A 53 -20.50 -22.92 2.87
C GLU A 53 -20.50 -22.38 1.44
N ASN A 54 -21.67 -22.13 0.87
CA ASN A 54 -21.79 -21.73 -0.53
C ASN A 54 -21.52 -20.23 -0.79
N THR A 55 -21.23 -19.46 0.28
CA THR A 55 -20.96 -18.03 0.19
C THR A 55 -19.67 -17.64 0.91
N LEU A 56 -19.55 -17.84 2.22
CA LEU A 56 -18.39 -17.39 3.00
C LEU A 56 -17.20 -18.35 2.83
N GLU A 57 -17.40 -19.67 3.01
CA GLU A 57 -16.30 -20.62 2.79
C GLU A 57 -15.88 -20.65 1.31
N ALA A 58 -16.85 -20.59 0.40
CA ALA A 58 -16.56 -20.49 -1.04
C ALA A 58 -15.75 -19.22 -1.38
N LEU A 59 -16.07 -18.08 -0.76
CA LEU A 59 -15.32 -16.84 -0.94
C LEU A 59 -13.90 -16.95 -0.38
N GLU A 60 -13.72 -17.47 0.83
CA GLU A 60 -12.39 -17.71 1.43
C GLU A 60 -11.56 -18.74 0.64
N ALA A 61 -12.20 -19.70 -0.02
CA ALA A 61 -11.53 -20.71 -0.82
C ALA A 61 -11.19 -20.25 -2.25
N SER A 62 -11.72 -19.10 -2.68
CA SER A 62 -11.47 -18.51 -4.00
C SER A 62 -10.12 -17.79 -4.05
N GLY A 63 -9.61 -17.53 -5.24
CA GLY A 63 -8.40 -16.73 -5.43
C GLY A 63 -7.08 -17.45 -5.12
N ARG A 64 -7.07 -18.77 -4.90
CA ARG A 64 -5.84 -19.50 -4.53
C ARG A 64 -4.70 -19.37 -5.53
N MET A 65 -5.00 -19.33 -6.83
CA MET A 65 -3.97 -19.07 -7.85
C MET A 65 -3.46 -17.64 -7.75
N LEU A 66 -4.35 -16.67 -7.54
CA LEU A 66 -3.99 -15.27 -7.38
C LEU A 66 -3.08 -15.08 -6.16
N ASP A 67 -3.43 -15.67 -5.01
CA ASP A 67 -2.60 -15.63 -3.81
C ASP A 67 -1.19 -16.16 -4.05
N ARG A 68 -1.04 -17.30 -4.74
CA ARG A 68 0.28 -17.86 -5.06
C ARG A 68 1.10 -16.96 -5.96
N VAL A 69 0.49 -16.35 -6.98
CA VAL A 69 1.16 -15.41 -7.89
C VAL A 69 1.59 -14.15 -7.12
N LEU A 70 0.68 -13.55 -6.36
CA LEU A 70 0.92 -12.32 -5.61
C LEU A 70 1.98 -12.52 -4.52
N ALA A 71 2.00 -13.68 -3.86
CA ALA A 71 3.02 -14.03 -2.87
C ALA A 71 4.43 -13.97 -3.47
N VAL A 72 4.62 -14.44 -4.71
CA VAL A 72 5.92 -14.37 -5.40
C VAL A 72 6.23 -12.94 -5.87
N ILE A 73 5.27 -12.26 -6.52
CA ILE A 73 5.47 -10.90 -7.04
C ILE A 73 5.86 -9.94 -5.91
N PHE A 74 5.07 -9.89 -4.83
CA PHE A 74 5.31 -8.92 -3.75
C PHE A 74 6.45 -9.35 -2.82
N ASN A 75 6.80 -10.64 -2.75
CA ASN A 75 8.05 -11.06 -2.12
C ASN A 75 9.26 -10.53 -2.90
N TYR A 76 9.26 -10.67 -4.23
CA TYR A 76 10.35 -10.14 -5.06
C TYR A 76 10.41 -8.61 -5.01
N ALA A 77 9.28 -7.91 -5.09
CA ALA A 77 9.23 -6.45 -4.95
C ALA A 77 9.77 -5.99 -3.58
N GLY A 78 9.48 -6.72 -2.51
CA GLY A 78 9.96 -6.38 -1.16
C GLY A 78 11.41 -6.73 -0.87
N THR A 79 12.02 -7.69 -1.57
CA THR A 79 13.34 -8.25 -1.22
C THR A 79 14.41 -8.10 -2.30
N MET A 80 14.01 -8.00 -3.58
CA MET A 80 14.88 -7.96 -4.74
C MET A 80 14.28 -7.12 -5.88
N ALA A 81 13.96 -5.86 -5.59
CA ALA A 81 13.35 -4.91 -6.52
C ALA A 81 14.30 -4.46 -7.67
N THR A 82 14.70 -5.37 -8.53
CA THR A 82 15.39 -5.05 -9.80
C THR A 82 14.47 -4.23 -10.72
N PRO A 83 15.00 -3.56 -11.76
CA PRO A 83 14.16 -2.84 -12.72
C PRO A 83 13.03 -3.70 -13.29
N GLU A 84 13.32 -4.95 -13.65
CA GLU A 84 12.34 -5.87 -14.22
C GLU A 84 11.23 -6.23 -13.21
N ILE A 85 11.56 -6.39 -11.93
CA ILE A 85 10.56 -6.64 -10.88
C ILE A 85 9.68 -5.41 -10.62
N ARG A 86 10.26 -4.20 -10.69
CA ARG A 86 9.51 -2.95 -10.58
C ARG A 86 8.53 -2.78 -11.74
N ASP A 87 8.95 -3.14 -12.96
CA ASP A 87 8.07 -3.13 -14.13
C ASP A 87 6.90 -4.12 -13.96
N VAL A 88 7.15 -5.30 -13.36
CA VAL A 88 6.08 -6.25 -13.00
C VAL A 88 5.12 -5.64 -11.98
N GLU A 89 5.63 -5.07 -10.88
CA GLU A 89 4.80 -4.45 -9.83
C GLU A 89 3.94 -3.31 -10.38
N GLU A 90 4.51 -2.44 -11.22
CA GLU A 90 3.80 -1.34 -11.89
C GLU A 90 2.70 -1.86 -12.82
N ALA A 91 2.95 -2.95 -13.54
CA ALA A 91 1.98 -3.55 -14.44
C ALA A 91 0.79 -4.21 -13.71
N VAL A 92 1.01 -4.83 -12.54
CA VAL A 92 -0.04 -5.60 -11.84
C VAL A 92 -0.79 -4.81 -10.77
N SER A 93 -0.19 -3.77 -10.18
CA SER A 93 -0.80 -3.07 -9.05
C SER A 93 -2.12 -2.36 -9.40
N PRO A 94 -2.22 -1.59 -10.53
CA PRO A 94 -3.50 -0.98 -10.92
C PRO A 94 -4.62 -1.98 -11.21
N PRO A 95 -4.45 -3.04 -12.04
CA PRO A 95 -5.50 -4.02 -12.27
C PRO A 95 -5.86 -4.83 -11.02
N LEU A 96 -4.90 -5.09 -10.12
CA LEU A 96 -5.18 -5.75 -8.84
C LEU A 96 -6.10 -4.91 -7.95
N ALA A 97 -5.81 -3.61 -7.83
CA ALA A 97 -6.66 -2.69 -7.08
C ALA A 97 -8.07 -2.60 -7.67
N LYS A 98 -8.18 -2.58 -9.01
CA LYS A 98 -9.47 -2.63 -9.72
C LYS A 98 -10.23 -3.91 -9.41
N HIS A 99 -9.58 -5.08 -9.48
CA HIS A 99 -10.20 -6.38 -9.22
C HIS A 99 -10.85 -6.44 -7.83
N PHE A 100 -10.13 -6.05 -6.78
CA PHE A 100 -10.70 -6.03 -5.43
C PHE A 100 -11.77 -4.95 -5.23
N SER A 101 -11.66 -3.80 -5.90
CA SER A 101 -12.73 -2.80 -5.91
C SER A 101 -14.03 -3.36 -6.49
N GLU A 102 -13.94 -4.09 -7.62
CA GLU A 102 -15.08 -4.76 -8.24
C GLU A 102 -15.67 -5.85 -7.33
N LEU A 103 -14.83 -6.62 -6.61
CA LEU A 103 -15.28 -7.58 -5.61
C LEU A 103 -16.11 -6.91 -4.50
N TYR A 104 -15.60 -5.85 -3.87
CA TYR A 104 -16.30 -5.19 -2.77
C TYR A 104 -17.54 -4.41 -3.21
N LEU A 105 -17.63 -4.05 -4.49
CA LEU A 105 -18.79 -3.39 -5.08
C LEU A 105 -19.80 -4.37 -5.72
N ASN A 106 -19.54 -5.68 -5.65
CA ASN A 106 -20.42 -6.71 -6.21
C ASN A 106 -21.70 -6.82 -5.37
N GLU A 107 -22.79 -6.25 -5.88
CA GLU A 107 -24.10 -6.24 -5.21
C GLU A 107 -24.64 -7.64 -4.94
N ALA A 108 -24.55 -8.53 -5.92
CA ALA A 108 -25.09 -9.87 -5.79
C ALA A 108 -24.37 -10.65 -4.67
N LEU A 109 -23.04 -10.58 -4.62
CA LEU A 109 -22.26 -11.18 -3.55
C LEU A 109 -22.58 -10.54 -2.20
N TRP A 110 -22.72 -9.21 -2.14
CA TRP A 110 -23.07 -8.51 -0.91
C TRP A 110 -24.44 -8.91 -0.36
N GLU A 111 -25.45 -9.03 -1.24
CA GLU A 111 -26.78 -9.51 -0.84
C GLU A 111 -26.72 -10.94 -0.29
N ARG A 112 -25.91 -11.82 -0.87
CA ARG A 112 -25.70 -13.17 -0.33
C ARG A 112 -25.11 -13.14 1.08
N ILE A 113 -24.05 -12.35 1.28
CA ILE A 113 -23.38 -12.23 2.60
C ILE A 113 -24.36 -11.72 3.65
N LYS A 114 -25.14 -10.67 3.36
CA LYS A 114 -26.18 -10.17 4.28
C LYS A 114 -27.21 -11.25 4.61
N ARG A 115 -27.61 -12.04 3.62
CA ARG A 115 -28.58 -13.11 3.82
C ARG A 115 -28.06 -14.23 4.72
N VAL A 116 -26.77 -14.55 4.63
CA VAL A 116 -26.11 -15.50 5.53
C VAL A 116 -26.04 -14.92 6.95
N ASP A 117 -25.67 -13.65 7.11
CA ASP A 117 -25.61 -12.95 8.41
C ASP A 117 -26.97 -12.95 9.12
N GLU A 118 -28.06 -12.72 8.39
CA GLU A 118 -29.42 -12.68 8.95
C GLU A 118 -29.95 -14.05 9.39
N ARG A 119 -29.47 -15.14 8.79
CA ARG A 119 -30.09 -16.49 8.94
C ARG A 119 -29.24 -17.46 9.74
N THR A 120 -27.93 -17.25 9.78
CA THR A 120 -27.01 -18.13 10.49
C THR A 120 -26.94 -17.70 11.95
N GLN A 121 -27.22 -18.62 12.87
CA GLN A 121 -26.93 -18.39 14.28
C GLN A 121 -25.42 -18.56 14.49
N ILE A 122 -24.70 -17.44 14.47
CA ILE A 122 -23.26 -17.43 14.72
C ILE A 122 -23.01 -17.23 16.21
N GLU A 123 -22.18 -18.08 16.81
CA GLU A 123 -21.80 -17.96 18.21
C GLU A 123 -20.93 -16.71 18.44
N GLU A 124 -21.28 -15.90 19.44
CA GLU A 124 -20.50 -14.70 19.76
C GLU A 124 -19.08 -15.08 20.21
N GLY A 125 -18.08 -14.47 19.58
CA GLY A 125 -16.66 -14.73 19.87
C GLY A 125 -16.06 -15.92 19.12
N SER A 126 -16.81 -16.59 18.24
CA SER A 126 -16.26 -17.64 17.37
C SER A 126 -15.44 -17.07 16.20
N GLU A 127 -14.70 -17.95 15.51
CA GLU A 127 -13.96 -17.58 14.30
C GLU A 127 -14.90 -17.13 13.18
N GLU A 128 -16.06 -17.78 13.04
CA GLU A 128 -17.11 -17.42 12.10
C GLU A 128 -17.68 -16.02 12.38
N ALA A 129 -17.84 -15.65 13.66
CA ALA A 129 -18.27 -14.29 14.03
C ALA A 129 -17.23 -13.24 13.61
N ALA A 130 -15.95 -13.53 13.82
CA ALA A 130 -14.87 -12.66 13.40
C ALA A 130 -14.80 -12.54 11.88
N LEU A 131 -14.95 -13.65 11.14
CA LEU A 131 -14.92 -13.68 9.68
C LEU A 131 -16.11 -12.94 9.07
N MET A 132 -17.32 -13.14 9.61
CA MET A 132 -18.51 -12.39 9.17
C MET A 132 -18.33 -10.89 9.41
N ALA A 133 -17.83 -10.50 10.60
CA ALA A 133 -17.55 -9.10 10.91
C ALA A 133 -16.46 -8.51 9.99
N TYR A 134 -15.44 -9.30 9.63
CA TYR A 134 -14.41 -8.91 8.67
C TYR A 134 -15.02 -8.59 7.30
N TRP A 135 -15.77 -9.53 6.71
CA TRP A 135 -16.35 -9.35 5.38
C TRP A 135 -17.37 -8.21 5.32
N ARG A 136 -18.28 -8.13 6.30
CA ARG A 136 -19.23 -6.99 6.37
C ARG A 136 -18.53 -5.65 6.39
N ARG A 137 -17.45 -5.55 7.17
CA ARG A 137 -16.65 -4.33 7.25
C ARG A 137 -15.98 -4.03 5.92
N LYS A 138 -15.35 -5.02 5.27
CA LYS A 138 -14.71 -4.86 3.96
C LYS A 138 -15.68 -4.38 2.88
N PHE A 139 -16.85 -5.02 2.74
CA PHE A 139 -17.87 -4.62 1.78
C PHE A 139 -18.42 -3.22 2.06
N ARG A 140 -18.78 -2.89 3.31
CA ARG A 140 -19.23 -1.55 3.68
C ARG A 140 -18.17 -0.48 3.39
N ARG A 141 -16.91 -0.73 3.75
CA ARG A 141 -15.76 0.18 3.50
C ARG A 141 -15.40 0.30 2.01
N GLY A 142 -15.71 -0.73 1.23
CA GLY A 142 -15.61 -0.74 -0.23
C GLY A 142 -16.78 -0.07 -0.93
N GLY A 143 -17.84 0.32 -0.21
CA GLY A 143 -18.98 1.05 -0.76
C GLY A 143 -20.15 0.18 -1.23
N ALA A 144 -20.23 -1.08 -0.82
CA ALA A 144 -21.32 -1.98 -1.20
C ALA A 144 -22.72 -1.45 -0.83
N GLU A 145 -22.82 -0.68 0.25
CA GLU A 145 -24.07 -0.08 0.75
C GLU A 145 -24.42 1.26 0.09
N LEU A 146 -23.54 1.80 -0.77
CA LEU A 146 -23.77 3.06 -1.46
C LEU A 146 -24.72 2.89 -2.65
N ALA A 147 -25.49 3.94 -2.96
CA ALA A 147 -26.25 4.02 -4.20
C ALA A 147 -25.32 4.08 -5.43
N PRO A 148 -25.78 3.69 -6.64
CA PRO A 148 -24.94 3.67 -7.84
C PRO A 148 -24.16 4.97 -8.09
N GLU A 149 -24.80 6.13 -7.95
CA GLU A 149 -24.17 7.44 -8.16
C GLU A 149 -23.06 7.73 -7.12
N GLN A 150 -23.28 7.28 -5.89
CA GLN A 150 -22.31 7.41 -4.80
C GLN A 150 -21.11 6.46 -4.99
N ARG A 151 -21.31 5.28 -5.61
CA ARG A 151 -20.21 4.37 -5.93
C ARG A 151 -19.32 4.92 -7.03
N ASP A 152 -19.90 5.56 -8.04
CA ASP A 152 -19.11 6.22 -9.09
C ASP A 152 -18.31 7.40 -8.52
N GLU A 153 -18.90 8.15 -7.57
CA GLU A 153 -18.16 9.17 -6.81
C GLU A 153 -17.01 8.54 -5.99
N LEU A 154 -17.24 7.41 -5.31
CA LEU A 154 -16.21 6.72 -4.54
C LEU A 154 -15.04 6.29 -5.44
N LYS A 155 -15.32 5.70 -6.61
CA LYS A 155 -14.31 5.29 -7.60
C LYS A 155 -13.45 6.48 -8.05
N GLN A 156 -14.09 7.59 -8.42
CA GLN A 156 -13.38 8.80 -8.85
C GLN A 156 -12.48 9.36 -7.74
N ILE A 157 -12.95 9.33 -6.49
CA ILE A 157 -12.15 9.75 -5.34
C ILE A 157 -10.94 8.83 -5.15
N ASP A 158 -11.14 7.51 -5.22
CA ASP A 158 -10.08 6.52 -5.01
C ASP A 158 -9.02 6.55 -6.12
N GLU A 159 -9.42 6.68 -7.39
CA GLU A 159 -8.53 6.88 -8.53
C GLU A 159 -7.69 8.15 -8.35
N ARG A 160 -8.33 9.26 -7.97
CA ARG A 160 -7.63 10.54 -7.76
C ARG A 160 -6.68 10.48 -6.55
N LEU A 161 -7.07 9.81 -5.47
CA LEU A 161 -6.21 9.60 -4.31
C LEU A 161 -4.98 8.76 -4.66
N ALA A 162 -5.12 7.74 -5.49
CA ALA A 162 -4.00 6.93 -5.97
C ALA A 162 -3.02 7.78 -6.81
N GLU A 163 -3.52 8.53 -7.80
CA GLU A 163 -2.71 9.44 -8.61
C GLU A 163 -1.95 10.47 -7.76
N LEU A 164 -2.64 11.11 -6.81
CA LEU A 164 -2.05 12.10 -5.92
C LEU A 164 -1.01 11.50 -4.98
N SER A 165 -1.21 10.26 -4.51
CA SER A 165 -0.24 9.58 -3.63
C SER A 165 1.05 9.24 -4.39
N THR A 166 0.95 8.73 -5.62
CA THR A 166 2.11 8.50 -6.51
C THR A 166 2.84 9.80 -6.81
N ARG A 167 2.09 10.85 -7.16
CA ARG A 167 2.66 12.18 -7.40
C ARG A 167 3.39 12.72 -6.16
N PHE A 168 2.78 12.60 -4.98
CA PHE A 168 3.38 13.06 -3.72
C PHE A 168 4.72 12.37 -3.47
N GLY A 169 4.77 11.04 -3.61
CA GLY A 169 5.99 10.24 -3.44
C GLY A 169 7.09 10.64 -4.41
N ARG A 170 6.77 10.75 -5.71
CA ARG A 170 7.72 11.19 -6.74
C ARG A 170 8.30 12.58 -6.45
N VAL A 171 7.43 13.55 -6.17
CA VAL A 171 7.87 14.93 -5.86
C VAL A 171 8.71 14.95 -4.58
N LEU A 172 8.33 14.17 -3.55
CA LEU A 172 9.11 14.08 -2.32
C LEU A 172 10.51 13.52 -2.59
N GLN A 173 10.63 12.47 -3.40
CA GLN A 173 11.92 11.88 -3.75
C GLN A 173 12.79 12.87 -4.54
N GLU A 174 12.29 13.41 -5.65
CA GLU A 174 13.02 14.36 -6.50
C GLU A 174 13.51 15.57 -5.69
N GLN A 175 12.66 16.10 -4.80
CA GLN A 175 13.01 17.24 -3.96
C GLN A 175 13.97 16.87 -2.83
N THR A 176 13.91 15.64 -2.31
CA THR A 176 14.85 15.16 -1.29
C THR A 176 16.25 14.99 -1.87
N GLU A 177 16.36 14.43 -3.07
CA GLU A 177 17.62 14.33 -3.81
C GLU A 177 18.20 15.72 -4.09
N ALA A 178 17.38 16.66 -4.57
CA ALA A 178 17.78 18.04 -4.81
C ALA A 178 18.13 18.84 -3.53
N SER A 179 17.69 18.37 -2.35
CA SER A 179 18.00 19.02 -1.06
C SER A 179 19.35 18.58 -0.48
N ALA A 180 20.09 17.69 -1.15
CA ALA A 180 21.40 17.27 -0.68
C ALA A 180 22.35 18.46 -0.50
N VAL A 181 23.18 18.41 0.54
CA VAL A 181 24.09 19.51 0.91
C VAL A 181 25.50 19.17 0.45
N LEU A 182 25.96 19.82 -0.62
CA LEU A 182 27.33 19.69 -1.10
C LEU A 182 28.30 20.55 -0.28
N ILE A 183 29.37 19.93 0.19
CA ILE A 183 30.50 20.57 0.85
C ILE A 183 31.70 20.48 -0.07
N THR A 184 32.32 21.63 -0.38
CA THR A 184 33.51 21.70 -1.26
C THR A 184 34.78 22.03 -0.49
N GLU A 185 34.66 22.59 0.72
CA GLU A 185 35.78 22.99 1.56
C GLU A 185 36.03 21.94 2.65
N GLU A 186 37.22 21.32 2.67
CA GLU A 186 37.53 20.24 3.62
C GLU A 186 37.41 20.68 5.09
N SER A 187 37.69 21.97 5.37
CA SER A 187 37.56 22.54 6.71
C SER A 187 36.12 22.54 7.26
N GLU A 188 35.11 22.47 6.38
CA GLU A 188 33.70 22.37 6.76
C GLU A 188 33.32 20.98 7.28
N LEU A 189 34.15 19.95 7.07
CA LEU A 189 33.94 18.56 7.53
C LEU A 189 34.44 18.31 8.96
N ALA A 190 34.75 19.36 9.72
CA ALA A 190 35.22 19.25 11.10
C ALA A 190 34.28 18.38 11.95
N GLY A 191 34.85 17.44 12.71
CA GLY A 191 34.15 16.44 13.52
C GLY A 191 33.73 15.16 12.80
N LEU A 192 33.73 15.13 11.45
CA LEU A 192 33.46 13.89 10.70
C LEU A 192 34.70 13.00 10.62
N GLY A 193 34.53 11.72 10.94
CA GLY A 193 35.55 10.68 10.77
C GLY A 193 35.81 10.33 9.30
N GLU A 194 36.98 9.75 9.01
CA GLU A 194 37.46 9.45 7.65
C GLU A 194 36.46 8.58 6.85
N ALA A 195 35.94 7.50 7.45
CA ALA A 195 34.97 6.63 6.80
C ALA A 195 33.69 7.38 6.37
N THR A 196 33.19 8.31 7.19
CA THR A 196 32.04 9.15 6.81
C THR A 196 32.40 10.05 5.63
N ARG A 197 33.59 10.66 5.63
CA ARG A 197 34.05 11.51 4.53
C ARG A 197 34.17 10.72 3.22
N GLU A 198 34.66 9.49 3.25
CA GLU A 198 34.74 8.62 2.06
C GLU A 198 33.36 8.33 1.46
N VAL A 199 32.37 8.04 2.31
CA VAL A 199 30.98 7.83 1.88
C VAL A 199 30.42 9.09 1.23
N LEU A 200 30.57 10.26 1.86
CA LEU A 200 30.07 11.52 1.30
C LEU A 200 30.76 11.90 -0.02
N ALA A 201 32.05 11.58 -0.18
CA ALA A 201 32.78 11.78 -1.43
C ALA A 201 32.27 10.83 -2.53
N THR A 202 31.90 9.60 -2.16
CA THR A 202 31.29 8.64 -3.08
C THR A 202 29.92 9.13 -3.53
N ASP A 203 29.08 9.60 -2.60
CA ASP A 203 27.77 10.18 -2.89
C ASP A 203 27.87 11.40 -3.83
N ALA A 204 28.86 12.27 -3.63
CA ALA A 204 29.11 13.41 -4.52
C ALA A 204 29.45 12.95 -5.93
N LYS A 205 30.39 12.00 -6.06
CA LYS A 205 30.79 11.43 -7.34
C LYS A 205 29.64 10.77 -8.08
N GLU A 206 28.78 10.03 -7.37
CA GLU A 206 27.58 9.41 -7.94
C GLU A 206 26.58 10.45 -8.45
N ALA A 207 26.48 11.60 -7.78
CA ALA A 207 25.67 12.73 -8.21
C ALA A 207 26.34 13.59 -9.31
N GLY A 208 27.57 13.27 -9.73
CA GLY A 208 28.32 14.05 -10.72
C GLY A 208 28.92 15.34 -10.17
N GLU A 209 29.06 15.47 -8.85
CA GLU A 209 29.60 16.63 -8.14
C GLU A 209 31.00 16.36 -7.58
N GLU A 210 31.80 17.42 -7.41
CA GLU A 210 33.10 17.36 -6.72
C GLU A 210 32.98 17.83 -5.26
N GLY A 211 33.49 17.05 -4.31
CA GLY A 211 33.46 17.36 -2.88
C GLY A 211 32.83 16.24 -2.06
N TRP A 212 32.03 16.62 -1.06
CA TRP A 212 31.35 15.72 -0.13
C TRP A 212 29.85 16.04 -0.08
N LEU A 213 29.01 15.11 -0.50
CA LEU A 213 27.57 15.31 -0.60
C LEU A 213 26.86 14.66 0.58
N ILE A 214 26.23 15.48 1.43
CA ILE A 214 25.37 15.01 2.51
C ILE A 214 23.96 14.81 1.94
N ARG A 215 23.59 13.56 1.69
CA ARG A 215 22.21 13.20 1.33
C ARG A 215 21.27 13.43 2.52
N ILE A 216 20.06 13.90 2.23
CA ILE A 216 19.01 14.12 3.23
C ILE A 216 18.02 12.96 3.18
N GLY A 217 17.62 12.43 4.33
CA GLY A 217 16.65 11.34 4.44
C GLY A 217 15.66 11.55 5.58
N LEU A 218 14.70 10.63 5.79
CA LEU A 218 13.90 10.62 7.02
C LEU A 218 14.79 10.18 8.20
N PRO A 219 14.64 10.76 9.42
CA PRO A 219 13.62 11.72 9.89
C PRO A 219 14.03 13.20 9.73
N SER A 220 13.37 14.14 10.43
CA SER A 220 13.67 15.59 10.32
C SER A 220 15.05 15.99 10.85
N VAL A 221 15.52 15.35 11.93
CA VAL A 221 16.87 15.57 12.46
C VAL A 221 17.80 14.55 11.81
N GLN A 222 18.79 15.04 11.07
CA GLN A 222 19.75 14.17 10.39
C GLN A 222 20.81 13.67 11.39
N PRO A 223 21.10 12.35 11.46
CA PRO A 223 22.08 11.80 12.39
C PRO A 223 23.47 12.44 12.30
N ILE A 224 23.89 12.83 11.08
CA ILE A 224 25.19 13.47 10.83
C ILE A 224 25.39 14.78 11.62
N LEU A 225 24.31 15.43 12.05
CA LEU A 225 24.37 16.66 12.85
C LEU A 225 25.07 16.46 14.20
N GLU A 226 25.09 15.23 14.74
CA GLU A 226 25.77 14.91 16.01
C GLU A 226 27.29 15.04 15.89
N SER A 227 27.85 14.66 14.73
CA SER A 227 29.30 14.66 14.50
C SER A 227 29.83 15.95 13.87
N LEU A 228 28.98 16.77 13.24
CA LEU A 228 29.41 18.01 12.58
C LEU A 228 29.75 19.09 13.62
N GLU A 229 31.01 19.53 13.66
CA GLU A 229 31.46 20.61 14.55
C GLU A 229 31.13 22.00 14.00
N ASN A 230 31.12 22.16 12.67
CA ASN A 230 30.84 23.44 12.04
C ASN A 230 29.34 23.82 12.18
N PRO A 231 29.01 24.90 12.93
CA PRO A 231 27.62 25.29 13.16
C PRO A 231 26.87 25.71 11.89
N GLU A 232 27.58 26.27 10.91
CA GLU A 232 26.99 26.71 9.66
C GLU A 232 26.63 25.51 8.76
N VAL A 233 27.47 24.48 8.75
CA VAL A 233 27.14 23.22 8.05
C VAL A 233 25.98 22.51 8.73
N ARG A 234 25.94 22.46 10.07
CA ARG A 234 24.78 21.94 10.80
C ARG A 234 23.50 22.69 10.43
N ARG A 235 23.56 24.02 10.33
CA ARG A 235 22.43 24.86 9.92
C ARG A 235 21.96 24.50 8.52
N ARG A 236 22.87 24.44 7.53
CA ARG A 236 22.57 24.07 6.14
C ARG A 236 21.89 22.70 6.03
N VAL A 237 22.44 21.69 6.70
CA VAL A 237 21.88 20.32 6.72
C VAL A 237 20.50 20.29 7.38
N TYR A 238 20.33 20.98 8.50
CA TYR A 238 19.05 21.02 9.20
C TYR A 238 17.98 21.75 8.40
N GLU A 239 18.30 22.90 7.80
CA GLU A 239 17.38 23.67 6.95
C GLU A 239 17.01 22.89 5.68
N ALA A 240 17.98 22.26 5.02
CA ALA A 240 17.71 21.39 3.88
C ALA A 240 16.75 20.25 4.26
N SER A 241 16.92 19.64 5.44
CA SER A 241 16.01 18.62 5.95
C SER A 241 14.60 19.11 6.23
N LEU A 242 14.45 20.30 6.84
CA LEU A 242 13.15 20.90 7.14
C LEU A 242 12.43 21.41 5.90
N GLN A 243 13.17 21.84 4.88
CA GLN A 243 12.63 22.33 3.61
C GLN A 243 12.49 21.23 2.55
N ARG A 244 12.70 19.95 2.90
CA ARG A 244 12.43 18.85 1.97
C ARG A 244 11.03 18.95 1.38
N ALA A 245 10.98 18.91 0.06
CA ALA A 245 9.77 19.11 -0.74
C ALA A 245 9.04 20.46 -0.54
N GLY A 246 9.61 21.40 0.24
CA GLY A 246 9.15 22.76 0.46
C GLY A 246 7.64 22.92 0.39
N THR A 247 7.18 23.76 -0.53
CA THR A 247 5.75 23.91 -0.89
C THR A 247 5.36 23.10 -2.13
N ALA A 248 6.27 22.30 -2.70
CA ALA A 248 6.06 21.58 -3.96
C ALA A 248 4.92 20.56 -3.87
N ASN A 249 4.65 20.06 -2.65
CA ASN A 249 3.58 19.11 -2.35
C ASN A 249 2.36 19.73 -1.64
N ASP A 250 2.33 21.04 -1.39
CA ASP A 250 1.26 21.68 -0.61
C ASP A 250 -0.14 21.45 -1.21
N GLU A 251 -0.30 21.72 -2.50
CA GLU A 251 -1.61 21.56 -3.16
C GLU A 251 -1.99 20.07 -3.29
N THR A 252 -1.03 19.20 -3.56
CA THR A 252 -1.22 17.74 -3.56
C THR A 252 -1.76 17.26 -2.20
N LEU A 253 -1.11 17.69 -1.10
CA LEU A 253 -1.53 17.33 0.26
C LEU A 253 -2.90 17.89 0.62
N LYS A 254 -3.18 19.16 0.29
CA LYS A 254 -4.50 19.77 0.53
C LYS A 254 -5.59 19.03 -0.22
N GLU A 255 -5.34 18.62 -1.46
CA GLU A 255 -6.30 17.83 -2.24
C GLU A 255 -6.52 16.44 -1.64
N ILE A 256 -5.44 15.72 -1.27
CA ILE A 256 -5.53 14.43 -0.56
C ILE A 256 -6.38 14.55 0.70
N ALA A 257 -6.14 15.58 1.53
CA ALA A 257 -6.87 15.77 2.78
C ALA A 257 -8.38 16.02 2.52
N ARG A 258 -8.72 16.84 1.52
CA ARG A 258 -10.12 17.10 1.12
C ARG A 258 -10.79 15.84 0.60
N LEU A 259 -10.12 15.09 -0.27
CA LEU A 259 -10.64 13.84 -0.84
C LEU A 259 -10.84 12.76 0.23
N ARG A 260 -9.88 12.59 1.16
CA ARG A 260 -10.02 11.67 2.29
C ARG A 260 -11.21 12.02 3.20
N ALA A 261 -11.43 13.31 3.45
CA ALA A 261 -12.60 13.77 4.22
C ALA A 261 -13.92 13.50 3.47
N ARG A 262 -13.96 13.77 2.16
CA ARG A 262 -15.12 13.49 1.31
C ARG A 262 -15.43 12.00 1.24
N ARG A 263 -14.40 11.17 1.03
CA ARG A 263 -14.47 9.70 1.02
C ARG A 263 -15.05 9.15 2.33
N ALA A 264 -14.52 9.60 3.46
CA ALA A 264 -14.98 9.17 4.77
C ALA A 264 -16.47 9.52 4.98
N LYS A 265 -16.88 10.75 4.65
CA LYS A 265 -18.27 11.18 4.74
C LYS A 265 -19.19 10.37 3.83
N LEU A 266 -18.75 10.09 2.60
CA LEU A 266 -19.49 9.29 1.63
C LEU A 266 -19.76 7.89 2.19
N LEU A 267 -18.78 7.29 2.85
CA LEU A 267 -18.86 5.98 3.50
C LEU A 267 -19.50 6.00 4.91
N GLY A 268 -20.06 7.14 5.34
CA GLY A 268 -20.78 7.26 6.62
C GLY A 268 -19.92 7.53 7.86
N TYR A 269 -18.64 7.88 7.69
CA TYR A 269 -17.73 8.22 8.80
C TYR A 269 -17.67 9.74 9.02
N ALA A 270 -17.46 10.15 10.28
CA ALA A 270 -17.34 11.56 10.63
C ALA A 270 -16.04 12.21 10.11
N SER A 271 -14.96 11.45 10.04
CA SER A 271 -13.67 11.88 9.50
C SER A 271 -12.88 10.72 8.90
N HIS A 272 -11.79 11.04 8.17
CA HIS A 272 -10.86 10.02 7.72
C HIS A 272 -10.19 9.27 8.88
N ALA A 273 -9.99 9.93 10.02
CA ALA A 273 -9.42 9.29 11.20
C ALA A 273 -10.39 8.25 11.80
N ASP A 274 -11.70 8.51 11.79
CA ASP A 274 -12.71 7.52 12.20
C ASP A 274 -12.76 6.32 11.24
N PHE A 275 -12.63 6.58 9.93
CA PHE A 275 -12.49 5.52 8.93
C PHE A 275 -11.24 4.65 9.19
N VAL A 276 -10.09 5.24 9.53
CA VAL A 276 -8.87 4.48 9.82
C VAL A 276 -9.00 3.72 11.15
N ALA A 277 -9.43 4.40 12.22
CA ALA A 277 -9.42 3.86 13.57
C ALA A 277 -10.30 2.61 13.76
N GLU A 278 -11.34 2.42 12.95
CA GLU A 278 -12.22 1.24 13.01
C GLU A 278 -11.51 -0.09 12.68
N GLU A 279 -10.45 -0.07 11.88
CA GLU A 279 -9.63 -1.27 11.59
C GLU A 279 -8.39 -1.37 12.50
N GLU A 280 -8.11 -0.34 13.29
CA GLU A 280 -6.97 -0.30 14.20
C GLU A 280 -7.32 -0.78 15.60
N THR A 281 -6.33 -1.24 16.35
CA THR A 281 -6.51 -1.72 17.74
C THR A 281 -7.06 -0.66 18.69
N ALA A 282 -6.84 0.63 18.40
CA ALA A 282 -7.41 1.73 19.16
C ALA A 282 -8.94 1.84 19.01
N GLY A 283 -9.51 1.35 17.90
CA GLY A 283 -10.95 1.29 17.62
C GLY A 283 -11.67 2.64 17.43
N SER A 284 -11.10 3.76 17.88
CA SER A 284 -11.72 5.08 17.79
C SER A 284 -10.72 6.22 17.90
N VAL A 285 -11.09 7.38 17.35
CA VAL A 285 -10.33 8.63 17.50
C VAL A 285 -10.29 9.10 18.96
N GLU A 286 -11.35 8.84 19.73
CA GLU A 286 -11.44 9.16 21.17
C GLU A 286 -10.33 8.45 21.95
N ALA A 287 -10.16 7.13 21.74
CA ALA A 287 -9.14 6.33 22.41
C ALA A 287 -7.72 6.77 22.04
N VAL A 288 -7.48 7.08 20.75
CA VAL A 288 -6.19 7.62 20.29
C VAL A 288 -5.88 8.94 21.01
N LYS A 289 -6.83 9.86 21.08
CA LYS A 289 -6.66 11.15 21.78
C LYS A 289 -6.50 11.01 23.28
N GLY A 290 -7.11 9.99 23.90
CA GLY A 290 -6.96 9.72 25.33
C GLY A 290 -5.57 9.21 25.72
N LEU A 291 -4.81 8.65 24.76
CA LEU A 291 -3.46 8.12 24.98
C LEU A 291 -2.36 9.16 24.74
N LEU A 292 -2.53 10.06 23.75
CA LEU A 292 -1.57 11.10 23.36
C LEU A 292 -1.53 12.28 24.35
#